data_AF-A0A969IJJ2-F1
#
_entry.id   AF-A0A969IJJ2-F1
#
_cell.length_a   1.000
_cell.length_b   1.000
_cell.length_c   1.000
_cell.angle_alpha   90.00
_cell.angle_beta   90.00
_cell.angle_gamma   90.00
#
_symmetry.space_group_name_H-M   'P 1'
#
loop_
_entity.id
_entity.type
_entity.pdbx_description
1 polymer ?
#
loop_
_entity_poly.entity_id
_entity_poly.type
_entity_poly.pdbx_seq_one_letter_code
_entity_poly.pdbx_strand_id
1 'polypeptide(L)' 'MLALARELFAYMGARRKWWLFPILLILLGFGGLLILAQGSAVAPFIYTIF' A
#
# COMPACT_ATOMS: atom_id res chain seq x y z
N MET A 1 -12.02 20.87 -5.17
CA MET A 1 -11.32 19.56 -5.13
C MET A 1 -11.47 18.83 -3.79
N LEU A 2 -11.24 19.47 -2.64
CA LEU A 2 -11.27 18.81 -1.31
C LEU A 2 -12.66 18.25 -0.89
N ALA A 3 -13.75 18.84 -1.39
CA ALA A 3 -15.11 18.38 -1.09
C ALA A 3 -15.37 16.94 -1.60
N LEU A 4 -14.92 16.62 -2.82
CA LEU A 4 -15.06 15.29 -3.40
C LEU A 4 -14.31 14.22 -2.61
N ALA A 5 -13.09 14.53 -2.15
CA ALA A 5 -12.32 13.62 -1.31
C ALA A 5 -13.05 13.34 0.02
N ARG A 6 -13.63 14.37 0.65
CA ARG A 6 -14.38 14.22 1.90
C ARG A 6 -15.68 13.41 1.71
N GLU A 7 -16.41 13.62 0.62
CA GLU A 7 -17.60 12.82 0.29
C GLU A 7 -17.24 11.35 0.06
N LEU A 8 -16.13 11.07 -0.63
CA LEU A 8 -15.67 9.71 -0.85
C LEU A 8 -15.28 9.01 0.46
N PHE A 9 -14.58 9.71 1.36
CA PHE A 9 -14.25 9.19 2.69
C PHE A 9 -15.51 8.92 3.53
N ALA A 10 -16.49 9.82 3.51
CA ALA A 10 -17.76 9.63 4.20
C ALA A 10 -18.54 8.42 3.65
N TYR A 11 -18.55 8.24 2.33
CA TYR A 11 -19.16 7.10 1.66
C TYR A 11 -18.49 5.76 2.00
N MET A 12 -17.14 5.73 2.04
CA MET A 12 -16.38 4.56 2.46
C MET A 12 -16.68 4.17 3.91
N GLY A 13 -16.79 5.17 4.80
CA GLY A 13 -17.17 4.97 6.20
C GLY A 13 -18.59 4.44 6.36
N ALA A 14 -19.56 5.00 5.62
CA ALA A 14 -20.96 4.59 5.65
C ALA A 14 -21.17 3.12 5.21
N ARG A 15 -20.33 2.61 4.30
CA ARG A 15 -20.38 1.21 3.83
C ARG A 15 -19.50 0.25 4.63
N ARG A 16 -18.94 0.68 5.76
CA ARG A 16 -17.92 -0.03 6.55
C ARG A 16 -16.77 -0.62 5.72
N LYS A 17 -16.37 0.01 4.61
CA LYS A 17 -15.25 -0.47 3.77
C LYS A 17 -13.87 -0.20 4.40
N TRP A 18 -13.80 0.00 5.72
CA TRP A 18 -12.56 0.19 6.49
C TRP A 18 -11.58 -0.99 6.37
N TRP A 19 -12.07 -2.16 5.94
CA TRP A 19 -11.28 -3.34 5.62
C TRP A 19 -10.27 -3.11 4.48
N LEU A 20 -10.46 -2.09 3.66
CA LEU A 20 -9.49 -1.72 2.62
C LEU A 20 -8.24 -1.06 3.19
N PHE A 21 -8.34 -0.44 4.37
CA PHE A 21 -7.21 0.22 5.03
C PHE A 21 -6.06 -0.73 5.36
N PRO A 22 -6.28 -1.90 6.01
CA PRO A 22 -5.20 -2.86 6.24
C PRO A 22 -4.60 -3.42 4.94
N ILE A 23 -5.41 -3.63 3.90
CA ILE A 23 -4.90 -4.06 2.59
C ILE A 23 -3.98 -2.99 1.99
N LEU A 24 -4.39 -1.72 2.05
CA LEU A 24 -3.57 -0.60 1.59
C LEU A 24 -2.25 -0.50 2.36
N LEU A 25 -2.28 -0.71 3.68
CA LEU A 25 -1.09 -0.70 4.54
C LEU A 25 -0.09 -1.78 4.15
N ILE A 26 -0.57 -3.01 3.92
CA ILE A 26 0.27 -4.12 3.45
C ILE A 26 0.85 -3.79 2.08
N LEU A 27 0.02 -3.29 1.16
CA LEU A 27 0.46 -2.95 -0.20
C LEU A 27 1.53 -1.85 -0.20
N LEU A 28 1.37 -0.83 0.66
CA LEU A 28 2.35 0.23 0.83
C LEU A 28 3.65 -0.30 1.45
N GLY A 29 3.56 -1.20 2.43
CA GLY A 29 4.70 -1.86 3.06
C GLY A 29 5.50 -2.69 2.05
N PHE A 30 4.83 -3.55 1.28
CA PHE A 30 5.47 -4.32 0.21
C PHE A 30 6.03 -3.42 -0.89
N GLY A 31 5.29 -2.40 -1.33
CA GLY A 31 5.77 -1.43 -2.32
C GLY A 31 7.02 -0.69 -1.83
N GLY A 32 7.04 -0.26 -0.57
CA GLY A 32 8.20 0.35 0.06
C GLY A 32 9.41 -0.60 0.14
N LEU A 33 9.18 -1.85 0.55
CA LEU A 33 10.22 -2.88 0.57
C LEU A 33 10.79 -3.15 -0.82
N LEU A 34 9.96 -3.18 -1.87
CA LEU A 34 10.40 -3.34 -3.25
C LEU A 34 11.25 -2.16 -3.73
N ILE A 35 10.88 -0.93 -3.39
CA ILE A 35 11.66 0.26 -3.70
C ILE A 35 13.03 0.21 -2.99
N LEU A 36 13.05 -0.18 -1.71
CA LEU A 36 14.29 -0.38 -0.96
C LEU A 36 15.12 -1.54 -1.55
N ALA A 37 14.50 -2.60 -2.04
CA ALA A 37 15.17 -3.74 -2.64
C ALA A 37 15.83 -3.40 -3.99
N GLN A 38 15.24 -2.55 -4.83
CA GLN A 38 15.77 -2.22 -6.17
C GLN A 38 17.16 -1.55 -6.16
N GLY A 39 17.56 -0.92 -5.05
CA GLY A 39 18.89 -0.31 -4.89
C GLY A 39 19.74 -0.89 -3.76
N SER A 40 19.27 -1.97 -3.11
CA SER A 40 19.88 -2.54 -1.91
C SER A 40 20.78 -3.72 -2.25
N ALA A 41 21.83 -3.92 -1.45
CA ALA A 41 22.64 -5.13 -1.41
C ALA A 41 21.82 -6.43 -1.16
N VAL A 42 20.52 -6.31 -0.90
CA VAL A 42 19.54 -7.39 -0.75
C VAL A 42 19.05 -7.95 -2.09
N ALA A 43 19.12 -7.19 -3.20
CA ALA A 43 18.68 -7.63 -4.53
C ALA A 43 19.26 -9.01 -4.97
N PRO A 44 20.56 -9.31 -4.80
CA PRO A 44 21.14 -10.59 -5.18
C PRO A 44 20.53 -11.78 -4.43
N PHE A 45 20.15 -11.60 -3.16
CA PHE A 45 19.55 -12.66 -2.34
C PHE A 45 18.13 -13.01 -2.78
N ILE A 46 17.38 -12.03 -3.31
CA ILE A 46 16.06 -12.27 -3.90
C ILE A 46 16.23 -13.09 -5.19
N TYR A 47 17.13 -12.68 -6.09
CA TYR A 47 17.37 -13.40 -7.35
C TYR A 47 17.99 -14.79 -7.19
N THR A 48 18.59 -15.12 -6.04
CA THR A 48 19.12 -16.48 -5.81
C THR A 48 18.10 -17.48 -5.31
N ILE A 49 16.94 -17.02 -4.80
CA ILE A 49 15.89 -17.89 -4.23
C ILE A 49 14.80 -18.22 -5.28
N PHE A 50 14.68 -17.40 -6.33
CA PHE A 50 13.77 -17.58 -7.46
C PHE A 50 14.53 -18.05 -8.70
#